data_AF-A0A4R6WVA4-F1
#
_entry.id   AF-A0A4R6WVA4-F1
#
_cell.length_a   1.000
_cell.length_b   1.000
_cell.length_c   1.000
_cell.angle_alpha   90.00
_cell.angle_beta   90.00
_cell.angle_gamma   90.00
#
_symmetry.space_group_name_H-M   'P 1'
#
loop_
_entity.id
_entity.type
_entity.pdbx_description
1 polymer ?
#
loop_
_entity_poly.entity_id
_entity_poly.type
_entity_poly.pdbx_seq_one_letter_code
_entity_poly.pdbx_strand_id
1 'polypeptide(L)'
;MPLKFTLRPGEKVIVNGAVIGRGEEPGSFYLFNKANFLRGREVMKEEKADTIEKKLYLIIQLIYLFPEDAPGNLEKFEIILAETMRHRPDSLTELTEVARLVHSGDYYRALKATAKLF
;
A
#
# COMPACT_ATOMS: atom_id res chain seq x y z
N MET A 1 -21.34 -1.30 8.21
CA MET A 1 -21.69 -0.02 7.53
C MET A 1 -20.84 0.10 6.28
N PRO A 2 -21.39 0.58 5.14
CA PRO A 2 -20.61 0.77 3.92
C PRO A 2 -19.55 1.87 4.10
N LEU A 3 -18.41 1.73 3.45
CA LEU A 3 -17.40 2.79 3.40
C LEU A 3 -17.86 3.85 2.40
N LYS A 4 -18.20 5.04 2.91
CA LYS A 4 -18.54 6.22 2.10
C LYS A 4 -17.29 7.04 1.81
N PHE A 5 -17.09 7.44 0.56
CA PHE A 5 -16.02 8.37 0.19
C PHE A 5 -16.45 9.34 -0.92
N THR A 6 -15.73 10.45 -1.03
CA THR A 6 -15.87 11.48 -2.05
C THR A 6 -14.50 11.75 -2.65
N LEU A 7 -14.46 12.01 -3.96
CA LEU A 7 -13.24 12.33 -4.69
C LEU A 7 -13.16 13.84 -4.97
N ARG A 8 -11.99 14.44 -4.72
CA ARG A 8 -11.69 15.82 -5.14
C ARG A 8 -11.36 15.86 -6.65
N PRO A 9 -11.44 17.03 -7.30
CA PRO A 9 -10.96 17.19 -8.68
C PRO A 9 -9.53 16.64 -8.85
N GLY A 10 -9.33 15.78 -9.84
CA GLY A 10 -8.04 15.11 -10.09
C GLY A 10 -7.66 13.98 -9.12
N GLU A 11 -8.46 13.72 -8.07
CA GLU A 11 -8.23 12.60 -7.16
C GLU A 11 -8.63 11.28 -7.82
N LYS A 12 -7.82 10.24 -7.57
CA LYS A 12 -8.09 8.86 -7.95
C LYS A 12 -8.10 8.00 -6.71
N VAL A 13 -8.85 6.90 -6.74
CA VAL A 13 -8.73 5.80 -5.77
C VAL A 13 -8.50 4.50 -6.52
N ILE A 14 -7.84 3.55 -5.87
CA ILE A 14 -7.66 2.19 -6.37
C ILE A 14 -8.47 1.25 -5.48
N VAL A 15 -9.25 0.37 -6.11
CA VAL A 15 -10.08 -0.64 -5.47
C VAL A 15 -9.81 -1.98 -6.14
N ASN A 16 -9.16 -2.91 -5.45
CA ASN A 16 -8.78 -4.24 -6.01
C ASN A 16 -8.15 -4.13 -7.41
N GLY A 17 -7.15 -3.26 -7.57
CA GLY A 17 -6.50 -2.99 -8.84
C GLY A 17 -7.25 -2.06 -9.80
N ALA A 18 -8.57 -1.88 -9.66
CA ALA A 18 -9.34 -0.96 -10.51
C ALA A 18 -9.15 0.50 -10.08
N VAL A 19 -8.96 1.41 -11.04
CA VAL A 19 -8.77 2.84 -10.78
C VAL A 19 -10.08 3.60 -11.00
N ILE A 20 -10.57 4.29 -9.98
CA ILE A 20 -11.76 5.14 -10.05
C ILE A 20 -11.32 6.59 -9.99
N GLY A 21 -11.65 7.36 -11.03
CA GLY A 21 -11.46 8.80 -11.11
C GLY A 21 -12.75 9.55 -10.83
N ARG A 22 -12.62 10.82 -10.45
CA ARG A 22 -13.75 11.74 -10.37
C ARG A 22 -14.18 12.16 -11.80
N GLY A 23 -15.48 12.12 -12.07
CA GLY A 23 -16.08 12.76 -13.24
C GLY A 23 -16.15 14.29 -13.10
N GLU A 24 -16.83 14.96 -14.04
CA GLU A 24 -16.99 16.42 -14.03
C GLU A 24 -17.72 16.91 -12.77
N GLU A 25 -18.85 16.27 -12.44
CA GLU A 25 -19.64 16.58 -11.26
C GLU A 25 -19.16 15.85 -9.99
N PRO A 26 -19.21 16.48 -8.79
CA PRO A 26 -18.91 15.80 -7.54
C PRO A 26 -19.91 14.68 -7.23
N GLY A 27 -19.41 13.50 -6.86
CA GLY A 27 -20.23 12.35 -6.48
C GLY A 27 -19.80 11.71 -5.15
N SER A 28 -20.75 11.06 -4.48
CA SER A 28 -20.47 10.18 -3.34
C SER A 28 -20.47 8.72 -3.77
N PHE A 29 -19.45 7.98 -3.37
CA PHE A 29 -19.30 6.56 -3.64
C PHE A 29 -19.44 5.76 -2.35
N TYR A 30 -19.97 4.55 -2.48
CA TYR A 30 -20.16 3.61 -1.37
C TYR A 30 -19.58 2.25 -1.73
N LEU A 31 -18.75 1.72 -0.84
CA LEU A 31 -18.27 0.34 -0.88
C LEU A 31 -19.06 -0.47 0.15
N PHE A 32 -19.91 -1.38 -0.35
CA PHE A 32 -20.77 -2.22 0.48
C PHE A 32 -20.08 -3.49 0.95
N ASN A 33 -19.08 -3.96 0.21
CA ASN A 33 -18.25 -5.11 0.55
C ASN A 33 -16.87 -4.67 1.06
N LYS A 34 -16.16 -5.60 1.68
CA LYS A 34 -14.73 -5.44 1.97
C LYS A 34 -13.97 -5.41 0.65
N ALA A 35 -13.10 -4.43 0.49
CA ALA A 35 -12.23 -4.28 -0.67
C ALA A 35 -10.87 -3.72 -0.23
N ASN A 36 -9.83 -4.02 -1.01
CA ASN A 36 -8.53 -3.40 -0.85
C ASN A 36 -8.59 -2.01 -1.49
N PHE A 37 -8.34 -0.98 -0.69
CA PHE A 37 -8.63 0.41 -1.03
C PHE A 37 -7.42 1.30 -0.72
N LEU A 38 -6.95 2.06 -1.72
CA LEU A 38 -5.98 3.13 -1.53
C LEU A 38 -6.43 4.41 -2.20
N ARG A 39 -6.23 5.56 -1.54
CA ARG A 39 -6.40 6.87 -2.18
C ARG A 39 -5.17 7.23 -2.98
N GLY A 40 -5.31 8.07 -4.00
CA GLY A 40 -4.21 8.47 -4.88
C GLY A 40 -2.99 9.04 -4.15
N ARG A 41 -3.19 9.73 -3.01
CA ARG A 41 -2.10 10.22 -2.16
C ARG A 41 -1.34 9.12 -1.39
N GLU A 42 -1.96 7.95 -1.22
CA GLU A 42 -1.37 6.76 -0.63
C GLU A 42 -0.75 5.85 -1.70
N VAL A 43 -1.03 6.09 -2.99
CA VAL A 43 -0.49 5.26 -4.06
C VAL A 43 0.93 5.73 -4.40
N MET A 44 1.89 4.86 -4.18
CA MET A 44 3.26 4.98 -4.68
C MET A 44 3.30 4.53 -6.14
N LYS A 45 3.84 5.38 -7.02
CA LYS A 45 4.21 4.94 -8.37
C LYS A 45 5.61 4.34 -8.37
N GLU A 46 5.87 3.42 -9.30
CA GLU A 46 7.17 2.75 -9.40
C GLU A 46 8.33 3.75 -9.55
N GLU A 47 8.14 4.79 -10.37
CA GLU A 47 9.17 5.81 -10.59
C GLU A 47 9.46 6.69 -9.35
N LYS A 48 8.61 6.61 -8.31
CA LYS A 48 8.78 7.32 -7.04
C LYS A 48 9.38 6.45 -5.93
N ALA A 49 9.57 5.16 -6.16
CA ALA A 49 10.23 4.26 -5.23
C ALA A 49 11.76 4.35 -5.34
N ASP A 50 12.29 5.55 -5.07
CA ASP A 50 13.70 5.92 -5.22
C ASP A 50 14.58 5.62 -4.00
N THR A 51 13.98 5.20 -2.87
CA THR A 51 14.70 4.71 -1.67
C THR A 51 14.30 3.27 -1.34
N ILE A 52 15.09 2.58 -0.51
CA ILE A 52 14.83 1.18 -0.15
C ILE A 52 13.53 1.02 0.66
N GLU A 53 13.19 1.99 1.53
CA GLU A 53 11.95 2.04 2.31
C GLU A 53 10.73 2.28 1.40
N LYS A 54 10.87 3.13 0.37
CA LYS A 54 9.79 3.34 -0.60
C LYS A 54 9.61 2.13 -1.52
N LYS A 55 10.68 1.40 -1.85
CA LYS A 55 10.58 0.09 -2.54
C LYS A 55 9.86 -0.94 -1.66
N LEU A 56 10.16 -0.97 -0.36
CA LEU A 56 9.44 -1.79 0.62
C LEU A 56 7.96 -1.39 0.69
N TYR A 57 7.65 -0.11 0.70
CA TYR A 57 6.26 0.37 0.63
C TYR A 57 5.56 -0.09 -0.66
N LEU A 58 6.23 0.07 -1.80
CA LEU A 58 5.69 -0.28 -3.11
C LEU A 58 5.39 -1.78 -3.22
N ILE A 59 6.28 -2.66 -2.75
CA ILE A 59 6.02 -4.11 -2.84
C ILE A 59 4.84 -4.53 -1.95
N ILE A 60 4.69 -3.95 -0.75
CA ILE A 60 3.51 -4.18 0.10
C ILE A 60 2.24 -3.66 -0.59
N GLN A 61 2.34 -2.53 -1.28
CA GLN A 61 1.20 -1.97 -2.02
C GLN A 61 0.74 -2.91 -3.13
N LEU A 62 1.68 -3.52 -3.86
CA LEU A 62 1.35 -4.48 -4.92
C LEU A 62 0.66 -5.73 -4.35
N ILE A 63 1.18 -6.27 -3.24
CA ILE A 63 0.54 -7.40 -2.52
C ILE A 63 -0.89 -7.02 -2.10
N TYR A 64 -1.08 -5.80 -1.61
CA TYR A 64 -2.39 -5.34 -1.14
C TYR A 64 -3.38 -5.11 -2.28
N LEU A 65 -2.96 -4.48 -3.39
CA LEU A 65 -3.87 -4.10 -4.48
C LEU A 65 -4.17 -5.25 -5.46
N PHE A 66 -3.22 -6.18 -5.64
CA PHE A 66 -3.27 -7.27 -6.61
C PHE A 66 -3.07 -8.61 -5.89
N PRO A 67 -4.08 -9.09 -5.14
CA PRO A 67 -3.98 -10.32 -4.35
C PRO A 67 -3.68 -11.57 -5.20
N GLU A 68 -4.03 -11.58 -6.47
CA GLU A 68 -3.71 -12.61 -7.45
C GLU A 68 -2.20 -12.79 -7.67
N ASP A 69 -1.43 -11.70 -7.56
CA ASP A 69 0.03 -11.68 -7.73
C ASP A 69 0.77 -11.75 -6.38
N ALA A 70 0.04 -11.85 -5.27
CA ALA A 70 0.61 -11.81 -3.91
C ALA A 70 1.69 -12.87 -3.66
N PRO A 71 1.57 -14.14 -4.10
CA PRO A 71 2.59 -15.15 -3.82
C PRO A 71 3.99 -14.74 -4.33
N GLY A 72 4.10 -14.32 -5.59
CA GLY A 72 5.37 -13.89 -6.16
C GLY A 72 5.87 -12.55 -5.59
N ASN A 73 4.96 -11.67 -5.19
CA ASN A 73 5.33 -10.39 -4.57
C ASN A 73 5.77 -10.54 -3.11
N LEU A 74 5.27 -11.55 -2.38
CA LEU A 74 5.73 -11.89 -1.03
C LEU A 74 7.19 -12.37 -1.04
N GLU A 75 7.60 -13.16 -2.03
CA GLU A 75 9.00 -13.56 -2.19
C GLU A 75 9.92 -12.34 -2.38
N LYS A 76 9.51 -11.38 -3.23
CA LYS A 76 10.24 -10.13 -3.42
C LYS A 76 10.25 -9.27 -2.16
N PHE A 77 9.16 -9.26 -1.40
CA PHE A 77 9.07 -8.54 -0.13
C PHE A 77 10.14 -9.01 0.86
N GLU A 78 10.35 -10.32 1.01
CA GLU A 78 11.37 -10.85 1.94
C GLU A 78 12.78 -10.34 1.58
N ILE A 79 13.12 -10.32 0.28
CA ILE A 79 14.41 -9.84 -0.21
C ILE A 79 14.58 -8.35 0.10
N ILE A 80 13.57 -7.53 -0.22
CA ILE A 80 13.60 -6.08 -0.01
C ILE A 80 13.62 -5.76 1.48
N LEU A 81 12.88 -6.48 2.31
CA LEU A 81 12.86 -6.31 3.76
C LEU A 81 14.25 -6.59 4.36
N ALA A 82 14.87 -7.71 4.00
CA ALA A 82 16.21 -8.07 4.47
C ALA A 82 17.26 -7.03 4.04
N GLU A 83 17.16 -6.49 2.83
CA GLU A 83 17.98 -5.37 2.39
C GLU A 83 17.70 -4.10 3.22
N THR A 84 16.44 -3.73 3.41
CA THR A 84 16.04 -2.57 4.21
C THR A 84 16.59 -2.64 5.64
N MET A 85 16.49 -3.80 6.29
CA MET A 85 17.00 -4.01 7.66
C MET A 85 18.53 -3.86 7.73
N ARG A 86 19.27 -4.25 6.68
CA ARG A 86 20.73 -4.03 6.61
C ARG A 86 21.08 -2.55 6.42
N HIS A 87 20.29 -1.82 5.64
CA HIS A 87 20.52 -0.39 5.38
C HIS A 87 20.00 0.54 6.48
N ARG A 88 19.03 0.09 7.29
CA ARG A 88 18.36 0.86 8.34
C ARG A 88 18.44 0.14 9.70
N PRO A 89 19.65 -0.07 10.25
CA PRO A 89 19.82 -0.71 11.57
C PRO A 89 19.20 0.14 12.70
N ASP A 90 18.96 1.43 12.47
CA ASP A 90 18.27 2.35 13.37
C ASP A 90 16.74 2.17 13.40
N SER A 91 16.16 1.40 12.48
CA SER A 91 14.70 1.18 12.38
C SER A 91 14.29 -0.29 12.46
N LEU A 92 15.12 -1.15 13.10
CA LEU A 92 14.86 -2.58 13.17
C LEU A 92 13.55 -2.94 13.91
N THR A 93 13.19 -2.17 14.93
CA THR A 93 11.93 -2.38 15.67
C THR A 93 10.72 -2.14 14.76
N GLU A 94 10.74 -1.05 14.01
CA GLU A 94 9.68 -0.68 13.06
C GLU A 94 9.60 -1.69 11.91
N LEU A 95 10.75 -2.12 11.36
CA LEU A 95 10.81 -3.10 10.28
C LEU A 95 10.35 -4.49 10.73
N THR A 96 10.62 -4.87 11.98
CA THR A 96 10.10 -6.11 12.57
C THR A 96 8.57 -6.07 12.68
N GLU A 97 7.99 -4.92 13.06
CA GLU A 97 6.54 -4.75 13.08
C GLU A 97 5.94 -4.76 11.67
N VAL A 98 6.60 -4.17 10.68
CA VAL A 98 6.20 -4.26 9.26
C VAL A 98 6.15 -5.73 8.82
N ALA A 99 7.20 -6.50 9.10
CA ALA A 99 7.25 -7.94 8.78
C ALA A 99 6.08 -8.70 9.42
N ARG A 100 5.86 -8.49 10.73
CA ARG A 100 4.76 -9.11 11.47
C ARG A 100 3.40 -8.79 10.86
N LEU A 101 3.16 -7.54 10.47
CA LEU A 101 1.90 -7.11 9.86
C LEU A 101 1.70 -7.78 8.49
N VAL A 102 2.73 -7.83 7.64
CA VAL A 102 2.66 -8.49 6.33
C VAL A 102 2.40 -9.99 6.48
N HIS A 103 3.14 -10.69 7.35
CA HIS A 103 2.94 -12.13 7.58
C HIS A 103 1.58 -12.47 8.17
N SER A 104 0.95 -11.54 8.91
CA SER A 104 -0.42 -11.69 9.41
C SER A 104 -1.52 -11.31 8.40
N GLY A 105 -1.15 -10.85 7.20
CA GLY A 105 -2.08 -10.39 6.16
C GLY A 105 -2.67 -9.00 6.39
N ASP A 106 -2.17 -8.23 7.36
CA ASP A 106 -2.63 -6.88 7.69
C ASP A 106 -1.88 -5.82 6.85
N TYR A 107 -1.97 -5.96 5.53
CA TYR A 107 -1.17 -5.18 4.57
C TYR A 107 -1.45 -3.68 4.62
N TYR A 108 -2.70 -3.27 4.89
CA TYR A 108 -3.01 -1.83 4.99
C TYR A 108 -2.29 -1.19 6.19
N ARG A 109 -2.22 -1.89 7.33
CA ARG A 109 -1.44 -1.39 8.47
C ARG A 109 0.06 -1.49 8.22
N ALA A 110 0.52 -2.52 7.50
CA ALA A 110 1.92 -2.60 7.07
C ALA A 110 2.32 -1.41 6.19
N LEU A 111 1.47 -0.99 5.24
CA LEU A 111 1.68 0.23 4.44
C LEU A 111 1.81 1.46 5.34
N LYS A 112 0.88 1.63 6.30
CA LYS A 112 0.93 2.76 7.24
C LYS A 112 2.16 2.76 8.12
N ALA A 113 2.65 1.60 8.54
CA ALA A 113 3.88 1.48 9.32
C ALA A 113 5.10 1.83 8.46
N THR A 114 5.19 1.27 7.26
CA THR A 114 6.30 1.49 6.31
C THR A 114 6.39 2.95 5.86
N ALA A 115 5.25 3.63 5.66
CA ALA A 115 5.19 5.05 5.30
C ALA A 115 5.78 5.99 6.36
N LYS A 116 6.00 5.54 7.60
CA LYS A 116 6.63 6.37 8.65
C LYS A 116 8.16 6.37 8.55
N LEU A 117 8.73 5.56 7.66
CA LEU A 117 10.17 5.43 7.49
C LEU A 117 10.75 6.46 6.50
N PHE A 118 9.92 7.30 5.87
CA PHE A 118 10.32 8.31 4.88
C PHE A 118 9.40 9.53 4.88
#